data_AF-A0A0S8ET12-F1
#
_entry.id   AF-A0A0S8ET12-F1
#
_cell.length_a   1.000
_cell.length_b   1.000
_cell.length_c   1.000
_cell.angle_alpha   90.00
_cell.angle_beta   90.00
_cell.angle_gamma   90.00
#
_symmetry.space_group_name_H-M   'P 1'
#
loop_
_entity.id
_entity.type
_entity.pdbx_description
1 polymer ?
#
loop_
_entity_poly.entity_id
_entity_poly.type
_entity_poly.pdbx_seq_one_letter_code
_entity_poly.pdbx_strand_id
1 'polypeptide(L)'
;MLTDDTGLPKAADASKPMPVTISRCGEATNLKFYFYLDNGQVWRYIGGKKLRYRSCAGTAVLVEDGLGFALQMDGDGARLRVKRVK
;
A
#
# COMPACT_ATOMS: atom_id res chain seq x y z
N MET A 1 38.52 0.13 -28.73
CA MET A 1 37.43 -0.85 -28.58
C MET A 1 36.51 -0.34 -27.47
N LEU A 2 35.43 0.36 -27.87
CA LEU A 2 34.01 0.08 -27.59
C LEU A 2 33.52 0.45 -26.15
N THR A 3 32.96 1.68 -26.06
CA THR A 3 31.74 2.20 -25.36
C THR A 3 31.01 1.29 -24.34
N ASP A 4 30.41 1.75 -23.23
CA ASP A 4 29.80 3.05 -22.89
C ASP A 4 29.82 3.31 -21.37
N ASP A 5 29.92 4.59 -21.02
CA ASP A 5 29.97 5.23 -19.71
C ASP A 5 28.62 5.22 -18.96
N THR A 6 28.38 4.26 -18.06
CA THR A 6 27.26 4.44 -17.11
C THR A 6 27.52 3.82 -15.76
N GLY A 7 28.37 4.47 -14.97
CA GLY A 7 28.45 4.29 -13.52
C GLY A 7 27.23 4.84 -12.76
N LEU A 8 26.01 4.67 -13.28
CA LEU A 8 24.78 4.95 -12.54
C LEU A 8 24.15 3.62 -12.10
N PRO A 9 23.77 3.45 -10.83
CA PRO A 9 22.80 2.42 -10.49
C PRO A 9 21.58 2.69 -11.37
N LYS A 10 21.21 1.70 -12.19
CA LYS A 10 19.97 1.69 -12.98
C LYS A 10 18.88 2.11 -12.02
N ALA A 11 18.37 3.34 -12.19
CA ALA A 11 17.42 3.93 -11.26
C ALA A 11 16.25 2.95 -11.16
N ALA A 12 16.21 2.20 -10.05
CA ALA A 12 14.98 1.58 -9.63
C ALA A 12 14.05 2.76 -9.46
N ASP A 13 13.09 2.91 -10.38
CA ASP A 13 11.99 3.87 -10.27
C ASP A 13 11.59 3.88 -8.80
N ALA A 14 11.97 4.97 -8.13
CA ALA A 14 11.92 5.02 -6.69
C ALA A 14 10.43 5.03 -6.34
N SER A 15 9.88 3.86 -6.06
CA SER A 15 8.60 3.64 -5.39
C SER A 15 8.54 4.58 -4.20
N LYS A 16 8.01 5.79 -4.39
CA LYS A 16 8.03 6.81 -3.34
C LYS A 16 7.07 6.34 -2.26
N PRO A 17 7.55 6.07 -1.03
CA PRO A 17 6.66 5.77 0.07
C PRO A 17 5.78 6.99 0.32
N MET A 18 4.47 6.78 0.40
CA MET A 18 3.48 7.80 0.68
C MET A 18 2.92 7.56 2.08
N PRO A 19 3.33 8.35 3.08
CA PRO A 19 2.75 8.27 4.42
C PRO A 19 1.25 8.60 4.36
N VAL A 20 0.45 7.81 5.06
CA VAL A 20 -1.01 7.99 5.15
C VAL A 20 -1.48 7.68 6.56
N THR A 21 -2.60 8.29 6.96
CA THR A 21 -3.29 7.94 8.20
C THR A 21 -4.57 7.18 7.87
N ILE A 22 -4.70 5.97 8.40
CA ILE A 22 -5.93 5.19 8.35
C ILE A 22 -6.82 5.69 9.49
N SER A 23 -8.00 6.21 9.15
CA SER A 23 -8.99 6.66 10.13
C SER A 23 -9.86 5.49 10.60
N ARG A 24 -10.18 4.56 9.71
CA ARG A 24 -10.91 3.32 10.02
C ARG A 24 -10.72 2.26 8.94
N CYS A 25 -11.08 1.03 9.24
CA CYS A 25 -11.24 -0.04 8.27
C CYS A 25 -12.46 -0.89 8.59
N GLY A 26 -12.84 -1.73 7.64
CA GLY A 26 -13.91 -2.69 7.85
C GLY A 26 -14.07 -3.64 6.69
N GLU A 27 -14.67 -4.78 6.99
CA GLU A 27 -15.18 -5.72 6.01
C GLU A 27 -16.60 -5.27 5.62
N ALA A 28 -16.85 -5.10 4.32
CA ALA A 28 -18.19 -4.86 3.80
C ALA A 28 -18.96 -6.18 3.62
N THR A 29 -20.27 -6.09 3.37
CA THR A 29 -21.15 -7.25 3.17
C THR A 29 -20.73 -8.18 2.03
N ASN A 30 -19.93 -7.69 1.08
CA ASN A 30 -19.38 -8.47 -0.03
C ASN A 30 -18.01 -9.13 0.29
N LEU A 31 -17.66 -9.25 1.58
CA LEU A 31 -16.41 -9.82 2.09
C LEU A 31 -15.14 -9.06 1.64
N LYS A 32 -15.28 -7.84 1.12
CA LYS A 32 -14.14 -7.00 0.76
C LYS A 32 -13.74 -6.14 1.95
N PHE A 33 -12.43 -6.05 2.18
CA PHE A 33 -11.88 -5.23 3.24
C PHE A 33 -11.41 -3.88 2.70
N TYR A 34 -11.74 -2.81 3.42
CA TYR A 34 -11.47 -1.43 3.02
C TYR A 34 -10.71 -0.68 4.11
N PHE A 35 -9.80 0.19 3.68
CA PHE A 35 -9.08 1.17 4.48
C PHE A 35 -9.58 2.56 4.09
N TYR A 36 -10.06 3.30 5.06
CA TYR A 36 -10.51 4.68 4.90
C TYR A 36 -9.42 5.58 5.46
N LEU A 37 -8.91 6.48 4.64
CA LEU A 37 -7.87 7.42 5.03
C LEU A 37 -8.49 8.71 5.57
N ASP A 38 -7.74 9.47 6.37
CA ASP A 38 -8.16 10.77 6.92
C ASP A 38 -8.42 11.83 5.83
N ASN A 39 -7.68 11.76 4.73
CA ASN A 39 -7.83 12.62 3.56
C ASN A 39 -9.03 12.24 2.65
N GLY A 40 -9.89 11.32 3.10
CA GLY A 40 -11.10 10.91 2.40
C GLY A 40 -10.89 9.85 1.30
N GLN A 41 -9.65 9.45 1.01
CA GLN A 41 -9.38 8.35 0.08
C GLN A 41 -9.84 7.01 0.65
N VAL A 42 -10.24 6.10 -0.25
CA VAL A 42 -10.61 4.75 0.13
C VAL A 42 -9.82 3.74 -0.68
N TRP A 43 -9.19 2.82 0.05
CA TRP A 43 -8.35 1.76 -0.51
C TRP A 43 -8.94 0.41 -0.19
N ARG A 44 -8.97 -0.49 -1.17
CA ARG A 44 -9.55 -1.81 -1.05
C ARG A 44 -8.44 -2.86 -1.06
N TYR A 45 -8.45 -3.75 -0.09
CA TYR A 45 -7.61 -4.94 -0.10
C TYR A 45 -7.95 -5.85 -1.29
N ILE A 46 -6.93 -6.38 -1.97
CA ILE A 46 -7.08 -7.25 -3.14
C ILE A 46 -6.39 -8.61 -2.99
N GLY A 47 -5.82 -8.92 -1.82
CA GLY A 47 -5.28 -10.25 -1.58
C GLY A 47 -6.36 -11.29 -1.33
N GLY A 48 -5.99 -12.57 -1.43
CA GLY A 48 -6.93 -13.69 -1.27
C GLY A 48 -7.16 -14.14 0.17
N LYS A 49 -6.43 -13.58 1.16
CA LYS A 49 -6.54 -13.99 2.57
C LYS A 49 -7.50 -13.09 3.33
N LYS A 50 -8.34 -13.67 4.20
CA LYS A 50 -9.18 -12.86 5.09
C LYS A 50 -8.33 -12.11 6.11
N LEU A 51 -8.53 -10.80 6.20
CA LEU A 51 -7.89 -9.95 7.21
C LEU A 51 -8.64 -10.06 8.55
N ARG A 52 -7.91 -10.03 9.67
CA ARG A 52 -8.46 -10.17 11.03
C ARG A 52 -8.01 -9.03 11.93
N TYR A 53 -8.23 -7.80 11.48
CA TYR A 53 -7.93 -6.61 12.29
C TYR A 53 -9.07 -6.33 13.28
N ARG A 54 -8.74 -6.17 14.58
CA ARG A 54 -9.68 -5.65 15.59
C ARG A 54 -9.83 -4.13 15.50
N SER A 55 -8.74 -3.46 15.19
CA SER A 55 -8.62 -2.05 14.82
C SER A 55 -7.41 -1.91 13.89
N CYS A 56 -7.42 -0.88 13.07
CA CYS A 56 -6.39 -0.57 12.07
C CYS A 56 -6.18 0.94 11.93
N ALA A 57 -6.81 1.73 12.82
CA ALA A 57 -6.63 3.17 12.81
C ALA A 57 -5.20 3.47 13.26
N GLY A 58 -4.50 4.31 12.51
CA GLY A 58 -3.09 4.59 12.76
C GLY A 58 -2.34 5.01 11.50
N THR A 59 -1.04 5.14 11.65
CA THR A 59 -0.11 5.50 10.58
C THR A 59 0.21 4.29 9.72
N ALA A 60 0.32 4.53 8.42
CA ALA A 60 0.68 3.53 7.43
C ALA A 60 1.44 4.19 6.28
N VAL A 61 2.01 3.36 5.42
CA VAL A 61 2.74 3.78 4.23
C VAL A 61 2.17 3.03 3.03
N LEU A 62 1.78 3.79 2.01
CA LEU A 62 1.50 3.27 0.68
C LEU A 62 2.80 3.25 -0.14
N VAL A 63 3.09 2.12 -0.76
CA VAL A 63 4.23 1.93 -1.64
C VAL A 63 3.70 1.45 -2.99
N GLU A 64 3.97 2.20 -4.04
CA GLU A 64 3.69 1.77 -5.42
C GLU A 64 4.87 0.96 -5.94
N ASP A 65 4.68 -0.27 -6.38
CA ASP A 65 5.68 -1.09 -7.06
C ASP A 65 5.18 -1.55 -8.42
N GLY A 66 5.97 -2.35 -9.14
CA GLY A 66 5.61 -2.87 -10.47
C GLY A 66 4.33 -3.74 -10.52
N LEU A 67 3.73 -4.06 -9.37
CA LEU A 67 2.46 -4.80 -9.25
C LEU A 67 1.30 -3.91 -8.76
N GLY A 68 1.52 -2.61 -8.62
CA GLY A 68 0.56 -1.63 -8.10
C GLY A 68 0.86 -1.24 -6.65
N PHE A 69 -0.17 -0.98 -5.86
CA PHE A 69 0.02 -0.45 -4.50
C PHE A 69 0.02 -1.52 -3.43
N ALA A 70 0.91 -1.34 -2.45
CA ALA A 70 0.92 -2.06 -1.19
C ALA A 70 0.78 -1.08 -0.03
N LEU A 71 -0.02 -1.45 0.97
CA LEU A 71 -0.20 -0.74 2.22
C LEU A 71 0.56 -1.47 3.32
N GLN A 72 1.38 -0.76 4.08
CA GLN A 72 2.08 -1.28 5.24
C GLN A 72 1.68 -0.44 6.46
N MET A 73 1.03 -1.05 7.45
CA MET A 73 0.64 -0.37 8.68
C MET A 73 1.79 -0.38 9.69
N ASP A 74 1.94 0.67 10.47
CA ASP A 74 2.98 0.72 11.49
C ASP A 74 2.74 -0.35 12.56
N GLY A 75 3.79 -1.09 12.90
CA GLY A 75 3.72 -2.24 13.82
C GLY A 75 3.20 -3.53 13.19
N ASP A 76 2.70 -3.50 11.94
CA ASP A 76 2.39 -4.70 11.16
C ASP A 76 3.55 -4.97 10.17
N GLY A 77 4.17 -6.14 10.28
CA GLY A 77 5.23 -6.56 9.34
C GLY A 77 4.69 -6.90 7.95
N ALA A 78 3.37 -6.99 7.78
CA ALA A 78 2.74 -7.40 6.53
C ALA A 78 2.55 -6.23 5.56
N ARG A 79 2.83 -6.49 4.27
CA ARG A 79 2.43 -5.63 3.14
C ARG A 79 1.14 -6.15 2.52
N LEU A 80 0.11 -5.32 2.52
CA LEU A 80 -1.22 -5.64 2.01
C LEU A 80 -1.39 -5.07 0.61
N ARG A 81 -1.64 -5.93 -0.38
CA ARG A 81 -1.98 -5.46 -1.73
C ARG A 81 -3.31 -4.73 -1.71
N VAL A 82 -3.31 -3.50 -2.19
CA VAL A 82 -4.48 -2.62 -2.20
C VAL A 82 -4.64 -1.94 -3.54
N LYS A 83 -5.85 -1.46 -3.80
CA LYS A 83 -6.11 -0.53 -4.89
C LYS A 83 -7.02 0.60 -4.44
N ARG A 84 -6.82 1.78 -4.99
CA ARG A 84 -7.69 2.92 -4.75
C ARG A 84 -9.06 2.67 -5.38
N VAL A 85 -10.12 3.02 -4.65
CA VAL A 85 -11.52 2.91 -5.13
C VAL A 85 -12.29 4.23 -5.03
N LYS A 86 -11.75 5.21 -4.31
CA LYS A 86 -12.24 6.58 -4.21
C LYS A 86 -11.07 7.52 -3.88
#